data_AF-A0A7K4FW03-F1
#
_entry.id   AF-A0A7K4FW03-F1
#
_cell.length_a   1.000
_cell.length_b   1.000
_cell.length_c   1.000
_cell.angle_alpha   90.00
_cell.angle_beta   90.00
_cell.angle_gamma   90.00
#
_symmetry.space_group_name_H-M   'P 1'
#
loop_
_entity.id
_entity.type
_entity.pdbx_description
1 polymer ?
#
loop_
_entity_poly.entity_id
_entity_poly.type
_entity_poly.pdbx_seq_one_letter_code
_entity_poly.pdbx_strand_id
1 'polypeptide(L)'
;MNFTEINYNDFRQRVDEAIFRISIIALSRKKARKDLLKIRQELYRLKAFILEGKPILEVKGEVGTILVLLNILGLNSSKKIRKELEYIQSILMLWNVLT
;
A
#
# COMPACT_ATOMS: atom_id res chain seq x y z
N MET A 1 -17.21 19.86 6.31
CA MET A 1 -16.36 18.73 5.88
C MET A 1 -15.27 18.58 6.92
N ASN A 2 -15.20 17.45 7.62
CA ASN A 2 -14.22 17.27 8.69
C ASN A 2 -12.82 17.04 8.10
N PHE A 3 -11.79 17.63 8.72
CA PHE A 3 -10.39 17.51 8.25
C PHE A 3 -9.96 16.04 8.11
N THR A 4 -10.47 15.17 8.98
CA THR A 4 -10.28 13.71 8.96
C THR A 4 -10.87 13.04 7.71
N GLU A 5 -12.04 13.47 7.23
CA GLU A 5 -12.69 12.89 6.05
C GLU A 5 -11.95 13.22 4.75
N ILE A 6 -11.42 14.45 4.65
CA ILE A 6 -10.60 14.89 3.51
C ILE A 6 -9.32 14.04 3.46
N ASN A 7 -8.73 13.74 4.61
CA ASN A 7 -7.51 12.97 4.74
C ASN A 7 -7.69 11.48 4.37
N TYR A 8 -8.82 10.86 4.76
CA TYR A 8 -9.14 9.48 4.39
C TYR A 8 -9.43 9.31 2.89
N ASN A 9 -10.06 10.30 2.26
CA ASN A 9 -10.31 10.26 0.82
C ASN A 9 -9.03 10.36 -0.01
N ASP A 10 -8.11 11.27 0.35
CA ASP A 10 -6.78 11.35 -0.27
C ASP A 10 -6.02 10.03 -0.08
N PHE A 11 -6.07 9.47 1.14
CA PHE A 11 -5.40 8.22 1.42
C PHE A 11 -5.94 7.04 0.62
N ARG A 12 -7.27 6.95 0.49
CA ARG A 12 -7.93 5.94 -0.34
C ARG A 12 -7.41 5.97 -1.77
N GLN A 13 -7.25 7.17 -2.36
CA GLN A 13 -6.74 7.31 -3.72
C GLN A 13 -5.30 6.78 -3.84
N ARG A 14 -4.44 7.03 -2.84
CA ARG A 14 -3.07 6.48 -2.80
C ARG A 14 -3.06 4.97 -2.68
N VAL A 15 -3.96 4.39 -1.87
CA VAL A 15 -4.11 2.94 -1.76
C VAL A 15 -4.58 2.35 -3.09
N ASP A 16 -5.50 3.00 -3.80
CA ASP A 16 -5.93 2.58 -5.14
C ASP A 16 -4.78 2.61 -6.15
N GLU A 17 -3.94 3.64 -6.12
CA GLU A 17 -2.74 3.70 -6.95
C GLU A 17 -1.76 2.56 -6.62
N ALA A 18 -1.53 2.28 -5.34
CA ALA A 18 -0.69 1.18 -4.90
C ALA A 18 -1.19 -0.18 -5.42
N ILE A 19 -2.50 -0.42 -5.34
CA ILE A 19 -3.15 -1.64 -5.87
C ILE A 19 -2.93 -1.78 -7.37
N PHE A 20 -3.12 -0.69 -8.12
CA PHE A 20 -2.91 -0.66 -9.56
C PHE A 20 -1.46 -1.01 -9.91
N ARG A 21 -0.49 -0.34 -9.29
CA ARG A 21 0.94 -0.55 -9.55
C ARG A 21 1.37 -1.97 -9.22
N ILE A 22 1.00 -2.51 -8.06
CA ILE A 22 1.28 -3.89 -7.69
C ILE A 22 0.71 -4.87 -8.73
N SER A 23 -0.50 -4.61 -9.23
CA SER A 23 -1.12 -5.45 -10.27
C SER A 23 -0.30 -5.47 -11.56
N ILE A 24 0.17 -4.31 -12.02
CA ILE A 24 1.02 -4.21 -13.21
C ILE A 24 2.35 -4.96 -13.01
N ILE A 25 3.00 -4.79 -11.84
CA ILE A 25 4.25 -5.50 -11.54
C ILE A 25 4.01 -7.01 -11.52
N ALA A 26 2.91 -7.47 -10.91
CA ALA A 26 2.57 -8.88 -10.79
C ALA A 26 2.37 -9.57 -12.15
N LEU A 27 1.80 -8.87 -13.14
CA LEU A 27 1.64 -9.37 -14.50
C LEU A 27 3.00 -9.65 -15.16
N SER A 28 3.98 -8.78 -14.93
CA SER A 28 5.29 -8.85 -15.58
C SER A 28 6.30 -9.78 -14.89
N ARG A 29 5.99 -10.33 -13.70
CA ARG A 29 6.98 -11.01 -12.84
C ARG A 29 6.50 -12.34 -12.27
N LYS A 30 6.62 -13.42 -13.04
CA LYS A 30 6.24 -14.79 -12.60
C LYS A 30 6.83 -15.20 -11.25
N LYS A 31 8.12 -14.93 -10.99
CA LYS A 31 8.81 -15.33 -9.73
C LYS A 31 8.30 -14.62 -8.48
N ALA A 32 8.00 -13.32 -8.58
CA ALA A 32 7.52 -12.50 -7.45
C ALA A 32 5.98 -12.38 -7.40
N ARG A 33 5.27 -12.97 -8.38
CA ARG A 33 3.83 -12.79 -8.55
C ARG A 33 3.04 -13.17 -7.31
N LYS A 34 3.38 -14.28 -6.66
CA LYS A 34 2.67 -14.74 -5.46
C LYS A 34 2.75 -13.70 -4.34
N ASP A 35 3.94 -13.16 -4.08
CA ASP A 35 4.13 -12.18 -3.01
C ASP A 35 3.51 -10.82 -3.35
N LEU A 36 3.59 -10.39 -4.61
CA LEU A 36 2.90 -9.20 -5.10
C LEU A 36 1.37 -9.33 -4.95
N LEU A 37 0.81 -10.50 -5.27
CA LEU A 37 -0.63 -10.73 -5.11
C LEU A 37 -1.06 -10.74 -3.64
N LYS A 38 -0.22 -11.20 -2.72
CA LYS A 38 -0.46 -11.08 -1.27
C LYS A 38 -0.47 -9.61 -0.84
N ILE A 39 0.54 -8.83 -1.23
CA ILE A 39 0.59 -7.38 -0.93
C ILE A 39 -0.66 -6.68 -1.46
N ARG A 40 -1.12 -7.06 -2.66
CA ARG A 40 -2.36 -6.54 -3.23
C ARG A 40 -3.59 -6.87 -2.37
N GLN A 41 -3.67 -8.08 -1.81
CA GLN A 41 -4.77 -8.46 -0.91
C GLN A 41 -4.74 -7.62 0.37
N GLU A 42 -3.56 -7.41 0.96
CA GLU A 42 -3.43 -6.54 2.13
C GLU A 42 -3.82 -5.08 1.82
N LEU A 43 -3.47 -4.57 0.64
CA LEU A 43 -3.91 -3.24 0.19
C LEU A 43 -5.44 -3.15 0.02
N TYR A 44 -6.10 -4.20 -0.48
CA TYR A 44 -7.56 -4.24 -0.54
C TYR A 44 -8.19 -4.27 0.86
N ARG A 45 -7.59 -4.99 1.81
CA ARG A 45 -8.02 -4.99 3.20
C ARG A 45 -7.88 -3.60 3.82
N LEU A 46 -6.73 -2.93 3.63
CA LEU A 46 -6.53 -1.55 4.06
C LEU A 46 -7.59 -0.60 3.46
N LYS A 47 -7.88 -0.75 2.16
CA LYS A 47 -8.93 0.04 1.50
C LYS A 47 -10.30 -0.18 2.16
N ALA A 48 -10.65 -1.41 2.52
CA ALA A 48 -11.89 -1.71 3.23
C ALA A 48 -11.93 -1.02 4.60
N PHE A 49 -10.83 -1.04 5.36
CA PHE A 49 -10.73 -0.35 6.65
C PHE A 49 -10.98 1.16 6.54
N ILE A 50 -10.39 1.79 5.51
CA ILE A 50 -10.60 3.22 5.22
C ILE A 50 -12.08 3.50 4.89
N LEU A 51 -12.72 2.64 4.08
CA LEU A 51 -14.12 2.79 3.68
C LEU A 51 -15.11 2.53 4.83
N GLU A 52 -14.79 1.61 5.72
CA GLU A 52 -15.55 1.32 6.94
C GLU A 52 -15.40 2.42 8.01
N GLY A 53 -14.51 3.39 7.80
CA GLY A 53 -14.24 4.45 8.77
C GLY A 53 -13.57 3.92 10.04
N LYS A 54 -12.71 2.90 9.92
CA LYS A 54 -11.99 2.32 11.06
C LYS A 54 -11.16 3.38 11.79
N PRO A 55 -10.93 3.21 13.10
CA PRO A 55 -10.05 4.09 13.86
C PRO A 55 -8.67 4.26 13.22
N ILE A 56 -8.12 5.47 13.27
CA ILE A 56 -6.83 5.79 12.67
C ILE A 56 -5.69 4.87 13.12
N LEU A 57 -5.71 4.40 14.37
CA LEU A 57 -4.71 3.49 14.89
C LEU A 57 -4.73 2.12 14.19
N GLU A 58 -5.93 1.61 13.90
CA GLU A 58 -6.09 0.34 13.16
C GLU A 58 -5.62 0.49 11.71
N VAL A 59 -5.99 1.59 11.06
CA VAL A 59 -5.53 1.91 9.70
C VAL A 59 -4.01 2.01 9.65
N LYS A 60 -3.37 2.70 10.61
CA LYS A 60 -1.91 2.79 10.73
C LYS A 60 -1.25 1.43 10.96
N GLY A 61 -1.88 0.55 11.74
CA GLY A 61 -1.41 -0.83 11.93
C GLY A 61 -1.37 -1.63 10.62
N GLU A 62 -2.45 -1.57 9.82
CA GLU A 62 -2.51 -2.23 8.51
C GLU A 62 -1.47 -1.65 7.53
N VAL A 63 -1.27 -0.33 7.53
CA VAL A 63 -0.21 0.33 6.75
C VAL A 63 1.17 -0.20 7.14
N GLY A 64 1.46 -0.32 8.44
CA GLY A 64 2.71 -0.87 8.94
C GLY A 64 2.99 -2.28 8.41
N THR A 65 2.00 -3.16 8.46
CA THR A 65 2.10 -4.53 7.89
C THR A 65 2.45 -4.50 6.41
N ILE A 66 1.77 -3.66 5.61
CA ILE A 66 2.01 -3.54 4.17
C ILE A 66 3.43 -3.03 3.89
N LEU A 67 3.91 -2.02 4.63
CA LEU A 67 5.26 -1.48 4.46
C LEU A 67 6.35 -2.53 4.72
N VAL A 68 6.17 -3.38 5.74
CA VAL A 68 7.09 -4.50 6.03
C VAL A 68 7.11 -5.49 4.86
N LEU A 69 5.95 -5.88 4.32
CA LEU A 69 5.87 -6.80 3.19
C LEU A 69 6.54 -6.23 1.94
N LEU A 70 6.30 -4.95 1.64
CA LEU A 70 6.96 -4.25 0.54
C LEU A 70 8.48 -4.24 0.70
N ASN A 71 8.98 -4.04 1.92
CA ASN A 71 10.41 -3.99 2.20
C ASN A 71 11.07 -5.37 1.99
N ILE A 72 10.47 -6.43 2.56
CA ILE A 72 10.96 -7.81 2.40
C ILE A 72 11.03 -8.20 0.92
N LEU A 73 10.00 -7.85 0.15
CA LEU A 73 9.98 -8.11 -1.29
C LEU A 73 11.03 -7.27 -2.04
N GLY A 74 11.21 -6.01 -1.65
CA GLY A 74 12.19 -5.09 -2.24
C GLY A 74 13.63 -5.55 -2.12
N LEU A 75 14.01 -6.12 -0.97
CA LEU A 75 15.35 -6.66 -0.72
C LEU A 75 15.72 -7.76 -1.73
N ASN A 76 14.77 -8.62 -2.07
CA ASN A 76 14.96 -9.78 -2.94
C ASN A 76 14.60 -9.51 -4.42
N SER A 77 14.29 -8.26 -4.76
CA SER A 77 13.80 -7.86 -6.07
C SER A 77 14.88 -7.21 -6.95
N SER A 78 14.65 -7.23 -8.27
CA SER A 78 15.49 -6.47 -9.22
C SER A 78 15.37 -4.97 -8.98
N LYS A 79 16.40 -4.20 -9.38
CA LYS A 79 16.44 -2.73 -9.24
C LYS A 79 15.17 -2.04 -9.75
N LYS A 80 14.61 -2.51 -10.88
CA LYS A 80 13.37 -1.95 -11.44
C LYS A 80 12.17 -2.17 -10.54
N ILE A 81 11.98 -3.39 -10.02
CA ILE A 81 10.87 -3.72 -9.12
C ILE A 81 11.05 -2.97 -7.80
N ARG A 82 12.27 -2.95 -7.27
CA ARG A 82 12.58 -2.26 -6.01
C ARG A 82 12.16 -0.79 -6.05
N LYS A 83 12.46 -0.06 -7.14
CA LYS A 83 12.03 1.33 -7.32
C LYS A 83 10.51 1.51 -7.30
N GLU A 84 9.77 0.59 -7.93
CA GLU A 84 8.30 0.65 -7.88
C GLU A 84 7.77 0.36 -6.47
N LEU A 85 8.38 -0.58 -5.75
CA LEU A 85 7.99 -0.88 -4.37
C LEU A 85 8.34 0.28 -3.42
N GLU A 86 9.50 0.93 -3.59
CA GLU A 86 9.90 2.14 -2.87
C GLU A 86 8.93 3.31 -3.13
N TYR A 87 8.47 3.47 -4.37
CA TYR A 87 7.45 4.45 -4.71
C TYR A 87 6.12 4.15 -4.01
N ILE A 88 5.68 2.88 -4.00
CA ILE A 88 4.46 2.49 -3.28
C ILE A 88 4.62 2.74 -1.77
N GLN A 89 5.79 2.46 -1.20
CA GLN A 89 6.07 2.78 0.20
C GLN A 89 5.97 4.28 0.48
N SER A 90 6.54 5.13 -0.38
CA SER A 90 6.55 6.58 -0.16
C SER A 90 5.15 7.17 -0.16
N ILE A 91 4.27 6.74 -1.07
CA ILE A 91 2.88 7.24 -1.11
C ILE A 91 2.08 6.79 0.11
N LEU A 92 2.34 5.59 0.66
CA LEU A 92 1.70 5.10 1.88
C LEU A 92 2.25 5.79 3.14
N MET A 93 3.56 6.03 3.20
CA MET A 93 4.21 6.71 4.33
C MET A 93 3.84 8.19 4.43
N LEU A 94 3.62 8.88 3.30
CA LEU A 94 3.25 10.30 3.34
C LEU A 94 1.97 10.53 4.14
N TRP A 95 1.00 9.62 4.03
CA TRP A 95 -0.20 9.68 4.86
C TRP A 95 0.08 9.39 6.34
N ASN A 96 0.91 8.38 6.62
CA ASN A 96 1.25 7.96 7.98
C ASN A 96 1.97 9.07 8.79
N VAL A 97 2.68 9.99 8.14
CA VAL A 97 3.40 11.10 8.78
C VAL A 97 2.51 12.34 8.95
N LEU A 98 1.54 12.56 8.05
CA LEU A 98 0.68 13.75 8.04
C LEU A 98 -0.59 13.61 8.89
N THR A 99 -0.80 12.46 9.52
CA THR A 99 -1.93 12.12 10.40
C THR A 99 -1.45 11.52 11.70
#